data_AF-A0A090S5S3-F1
#
_entry.id   AF-A0A090S5S3-F1
#
_cell.length_a   1.000
_cell.length_b   1.000
_cell.length_c   1.000
_cell.angle_alpha   90.00
_cell.angle_beta   90.00
_cell.angle_gamma   90.00
#
_symmetry.space_group_name_H-M   'P 1'
#
loop_
_entity.id
_entity.type
_entity.pdbx_description
1 polymer ?
#
loop_
_entity_poly.entity_id
_entity_poly.type
_entity_poly.pdbx_seq_one_letter_code
_entity_poly.pdbx_strand_id
1 'polypeptide(L)'
;MGLIKLDILGLSTLDVIQIAKDKVKERHGKTLDLLSVPLNDEKVLDAFAQGKTVGVFQFTSGGMRSLLKQFGEGGRKLTFEDVYAATALYRPGPLQSGMTEEYVRIKQGIVKPHYEHPKMEPALRETRGIIVYQEQVMQIARDLCGYTMGESDKLRKVMGKKLPEEMEKQREKFVAGAVKCSDMEESHASHLFDQIAKFAGYGFNKSHSVAYTLISYLCMYLKHYYPAEFFAASLSIVKEDALTPIVKDAAEHGVYVVPPCVNNSTDTFEIGYDDKREQHILYAPLNRVKQVSEKGTAMILRVREEIGGRFTSKKHFIESIEKRYCNKRAQDNLNAVGAFCDIDDEAIDPRHPDRLKDQKELIPNLMLNNVKASRYIDLKTVKEEIVKLSKEIQAEATTKKDSQPVSHRSSLIMAPDPSL
;
A
#
# COMPACT_ATOMS: atom_id res chain seq x y z
N MET A 1 22.17 30.12 20.00
CA MET A 1 21.00 31.03 20.01
C MET A 1 19.89 30.61 20.97
N GLY A 2 19.86 29.38 21.54
CA GLY A 2 18.94 29.06 22.65
C GLY A 2 17.45 29.18 22.34
N LEU A 3 17.07 29.16 21.06
CA LEU A 3 15.68 29.36 20.62
C LEU A 3 14.88 28.08 20.80
N ILE A 4 13.59 28.24 21.10
CA ILE A 4 12.62 27.13 21.11
C ILE A 4 12.36 26.73 19.66
N LYS A 5 12.58 25.45 19.36
CA LYS A 5 12.25 24.84 18.07
C LYS A 5 11.05 23.91 18.26
N LEU A 6 9.99 24.14 17.49
CA LEU A 6 8.83 23.24 17.41
C LEU A 6 8.75 22.69 15.99
N ASP A 7 8.49 21.39 15.88
CA ASP A 7 8.24 20.72 14.61
C ASP A 7 6.73 20.44 14.50
N ILE A 8 6.03 21.16 13.63
CA ILE A 8 4.60 20.94 13.31
C ILE A 8 4.53 20.22 11.97
N LEU A 9 4.18 18.94 12.00
CA LEU A 9 4.22 18.06 10.84
C LEU A 9 2.80 17.78 10.33
N GLY A 10 2.59 17.93 9.01
CA GLY A 10 1.39 17.45 8.34
C GLY A 10 1.51 15.95 8.03
N LEU A 11 0.49 15.17 8.38
CA LEU A 11 0.45 13.73 8.13
C LEU A 11 -0.82 13.36 7.37
N SER A 12 -0.69 13.04 6.08
CA SER A 12 -1.81 12.71 5.20
C SER A 12 -2.69 11.54 5.69
N THR A 13 -2.12 10.63 6.48
CA THR A 13 -2.88 9.56 7.12
C THR A 13 -3.94 10.09 8.10
N LEU A 14 -3.68 11.20 8.78
CA LEU A 14 -4.68 11.83 9.64
C LEU A 14 -5.84 12.41 8.82
N ASP A 15 -5.55 12.94 7.63
CA ASP A 15 -6.60 13.41 6.70
C ASP A 15 -7.46 12.24 6.22
N VAL A 16 -6.86 11.09 5.88
CA VAL A 16 -7.60 9.87 5.52
C VAL A 16 -8.53 9.43 6.66
N ILE A 17 -8.01 9.40 7.90
CA ILE A 17 -8.82 9.03 9.07
C ILE A 17 -9.98 10.02 9.26
N GLN A 18 -9.71 11.32 9.14
CA GLN A 18 -10.73 12.35 9.33
C GLN A 18 -11.83 12.26 8.26
N ILE A 19 -11.48 12.18 6.99
CA ILE A 19 -12.45 12.03 5.88
C ILE A 19 -13.27 10.75 6.05
N ALA A 20 -12.64 9.63 6.42
CA ALA A 20 -13.35 8.38 6.66
C ALA A 20 -14.36 8.52 7.81
N LYS A 21 -13.98 9.16 8.94
CA LYS A 21 -14.91 9.43 10.05
C LYS A 21 -16.08 10.30 9.61
N ASP A 22 -15.83 11.32 8.80
CA ASP A 22 -16.87 12.23 8.32
C ASP A 22 -17.86 11.49 7.42
N LYS A 23 -17.37 10.64 6.50
CA LYS A 23 -18.22 9.77 5.68
C LYS A 23 -18.98 8.73 6.51
N VAL A 24 -18.38 8.20 7.59
CA VAL A 24 -19.10 7.31 8.52
C VAL A 24 -20.25 8.04 9.20
N LYS A 25 -20.02 9.27 9.66
CA LYS A 25 -21.04 10.10 10.29
C LYS A 25 -22.17 10.43 9.32
N GLU A 26 -21.83 10.79 8.09
CA GLU A 26 -22.79 11.11 7.03
C GLU A 26 -23.69 9.92 6.69
N ARG A 27 -23.11 8.73 6.46
CA ARG A 27 -23.86 7.55 5.98
C ARG A 27 -24.58 6.79 7.09
N HIS A 28 -23.98 6.71 8.27
CA HIS A 28 -24.47 5.85 9.35
C HIS A 28 -25.04 6.64 10.53
N GLY A 29 -24.93 7.97 10.53
CA GLY A 29 -25.29 8.80 11.69
C GLY A 29 -24.41 8.57 12.92
N LYS A 30 -23.29 7.85 12.77
CA LYS A 30 -22.41 7.43 13.87
C LYS A 30 -21.21 8.34 14.00
N THR A 31 -21.01 8.91 15.18
CA THR A 31 -19.76 9.62 15.52
C THR A 31 -18.78 8.63 16.13
N LEU A 32 -17.69 8.34 15.42
CA LEU A 32 -16.65 7.44 15.91
C LEU A 32 -15.70 8.17 16.88
N ASP A 33 -15.66 7.70 18.12
CA ASP A 33 -14.56 8.01 19.02
C ASP A 33 -13.44 6.99 18.80
N LEU A 34 -12.40 7.41 18.07
CA LEU A 34 -11.28 6.52 17.75
C LEU A 34 -10.32 6.32 18.93
N LEU A 35 -10.38 7.16 19.97
CA LEU A 35 -9.51 7.02 21.14
C LEU A 35 -9.98 5.93 22.10
N SER A 36 -11.24 5.49 21.99
CA SER A 36 -11.80 4.38 22.76
C SER A 36 -11.80 3.04 22.03
N VAL A 37 -11.24 2.98 20.82
CA VAL A 37 -11.13 1.72 20.06
C VAL A 37 -10.23 0.73 20.82
N PRO A 38 -10.71 -0.49 21.11
CA PRO A 38 -9.92 -1.50 21.82
C PRO A 38 -8.76 -1.99 20.94
N LEU A 39 -7.56 -2.09 21.52
CA LEU A 39 -6.35 -2.53 20.79
C LEU A 39 -6.23 -4.06 20.66
N ASN A 40 -7.19 -4.81 21.21
CA ASN A 40 -7.27 -6.26 21.16
C ASN A 40 -8.43 -6.77 20.29
N ASP A 41 -8.97 -5.95 19.38
CA ASP A 41 -9.98 -6.40 18.41
C ASP A 41 -9.39 -7.51 17.51
N GLU A 42 -9.94 -8.71 17.66
CA GLU A 42 -9.45 -9.90 16.98
C GLU A 42 -9.54 -9.78 15.45
N LYS A 43 -10.58 -9.12 14.92
CA LYS A 43 -10.79 -9.01 13.47
C LYS A 43 -9.80 -8.04 12.84
N VAL A 44 -9.48 -6.96 13.55
CA VAL A 44 -8.45 -6.00 13.12
C VAL A 44 -7.08 -6.65 13.12
N LEU A 45 -6.74 -7.37 14.20
CA LEU A 45 -5.46 -8.06 14.32
C LEU A 45 -5.32 -9.22 13.31
N ASP A 46 -6.40 -9.94 13.01
CA ASP A 46 -6.44 -10.96 11.97
C ASP A 46 -6.24 -10.35 10.56
N ALA A 47 -6.78 -9.16 10.29
CA ALA A 47 -6.50 -8.45 9.03
C ALA A 47 -5.01 -8.09 8.88
N PHE A 48 -4.34 -7.70 9.98
CA PHE A 48 -2.88 -7.56 9.99
C PHE A 48 -2.18 -8.89 9.73
N ALA A 49 -2.59 -9.96 10.41
CA ALA A 49 -2.01 -11.31 10.27
C ALA A 49 -2.12 -11.84 8.83
N GLN A 50 -3.19 -11.51 8.12
CA GLN A 50 -3.39 -11.86 6.71
C GLN A 50 -2.64 -10.94 5.75
N GLY A 51 -1.94 -9.91 6.24
CA GLY A 51 -1.24 -8.92 5.44
C GLY A 51 -2.18 -8.07 4.58
N LYS A 52 -3.44 -7.87 4.99
CA LYS A 52 -4.44 -7.03 4.31
C LYS A 52 -4.22 -5.54 4.57
N THR A 53 -2.97 -5.08 4.53
CA THR A 53 -2.54 -3.75 4.98
C THR A 53 -2.25 -2.77 3.84
N VAL A 54 -2.70 -3.05 2.61
CA VAL A 54 -2.64 -2.06 1.53
C VAL A 54 -3.43 -0.81 1.96
N GLY A 55 -2.84 0.38 1.77
CA GLY A 55 -3.41 1.65 2.24
C GLY A 55 -3.25 1.92 3.74
N VAL A 56 -2.74 0.97 4.53
CA VAL A 56 -2.50 1.15 5.95
C VAL A 56 -1.10 1.70 6.18
N PHE A 57 -1.03 2.90 6.77
CA PHE A 57 0.21 3.62 7.06
C PHE A 57 1.28 2.72 7.70
N GLN A 58 2.55 2.86 7.29
CA GLN A 58 3.71 2.00 7.67
C GLN A 58 3.65 0.53 7.22
N PHE A 59 2.48 -0.03 6.91
CA PHE A 59 2.31 -1.47 6.65
C PHE A 59 2.02 -1.83 5.18
N THR A 60 2.09 -0.87 4.26
CA THR A 60 1.74 -1.09 2.84
C THR A 60 2.75 -1.97 2.08
N SER A 61 4.05 -1.95 2.40
CA SER A 61 5.07 -2.57 1.54
C SER A 61 4.93 -4.09 1.43
N GLY A 62 5.32 -4.67 0.29
CA GLY A 62 5.17 -6.10 0.04
C GLY A 62 5.89 -6.99 1.06
N GLY A 63 7.11 -6.62 1.45
CA GLY A 63 7.85 -7.41 2.44
C GLY A 63 7.36 -7.19 3.87
N MET A 64 6.84 -6.00 4.23
CA MET A 64 6.16 -5.81 5.52
C MET A 64 4.91 -6.68 5.62
N ARG A 65 4.10 -6.74 4.55
CA ARG A 65 2.95 -7.66 4.45
C ARG A 65 3.37 -9.13 4.59
N SER A 66 4.49 -9.51 3.99
CA SER A 66 5.05 -10.86 4.13
C SER A 66 5.46 -11.16 5.58
N LEU A 67 6.10 -10.21 6.27
CA LEU A 67 6.48 -10.36 7.67
C LEU A 67 5.26 -10.56 8.58
N LEU A 68 4.21 -9.76 8.39
CA LEU A 68 2.97 -9.92 9.17
C LEU A 68 2.31 -11.30 8.94
N LYS A 69 2.32 -11.78 7.70
CA LYS A 69 1.85 -13.15 7.38
C LYS A 69 2.66 -14.23 8.08
N GLN A 70 3.98 -14.07 8.16
CA GLN A 70 4.84 -14.99 8.91
C GLN A 70 4.52 -14.97 10.41
N PHE A 71 4.19 -13.82 10.99
CA PHE A 71 3.75 -13.73 12.39
C PHE A 71 2.43 -14.46 12.65
N GLY A 72 1.52 -14.45 11.67
CA GLY A 72 0.22 -15.13 11.73
C GLY A 72 0.24 -16.61 11.31
N GLU A 73 1.38 -17.11 10.82
CA GLU A 73 1.49 -18.45 10.24
C GLU A 73 1.16 -19.54 11.26
N GLY A 74 0.45 -20.57 10.80
CA GLY A 74 -0.07 -21.65 11.64
C GLY A 74 -1.30 -21.27 12.48
N GLY A 75 -2.06 -20.24 12.08
CA GLY A 75 -3.29 -19.82 12.76
C GLY A 75 -3.05 -19.01 14.03
N ARG A 76 -1.88 -18.36 14.14
CA ARG A 76 -1.51 -17.59 15.33
C ARG A 76 -2.13 -16.21 15.31
N LYS A 77 -2.81 -15.87 16.41
CA LYS A 77 -3.33 -14.51 16.62
C LYS A 77 -2.16 -13.54 16.84
N LEU A 78 -2.20 -12.41 16.15
CA LEU A 78 -1.33 -11.28 16.42
C LEU A 78 -1.88 -10.52 17.64
N THR A 79 -0.98 -9.92 18.41
CA THR A 79 -1.32 -8.90 19.41
C THR A 79 -0.93 -7.51 18.91
N PHE A 80 -1.37 -6.45 19.57
CA PHE A 80 -0.95 -5.08 19.21
C PHE A 80 0.58 -4.92 19.31
N GLU A 81 1.20 -5.61 20.27
CA GLU A 81 2.65 -5.67 20.44
C GLU A 81 3.37 -6.28 19.25
N ASP A 82 2.79 -7.32 18.64
CA ASP A 82 3.34 -7.90 17.41
C ASP A 82 3.33 -6.89 16.26
N VAL A 83 2.26 -6.10 16.15
CA VAL A 83 2.10 -5.11 15.09
C VAL A 83 3.14 -4.00 15.24
N TYR A 84 3.32 -3.44 16.45
CA TYR A 84 4.34 -2.40 16.62
C TYR A 84 5.77 -2.98 16.61
N ALA A 85 5.98 -4.25 16.98
CA ALA A 85 7.25 -4.95 16.81
C ALA A 85 7.64 -5.09 15.35
N ALA A 86 6.70 -5.40 14.46
CA ALA A 86 6.95 -5.48 13.03
C ALA A 86 7.57 -4.18 12.48
N THR A 87 7.12 -3.00 12.94
CA THR A 87 7.70 -1.71 12.50
C THR A 87 9.17 -1.54 12.88
N ALA A 88 9.56 -2.04 14.06
CA ALA A 88 10.93 -1.97 14.53
C ALA A 88 11.82 -3.02 13.86
N LEU A 89 11.29 -4.22 13.60
CA LEU A 89 12.00 -5.36 13.02
C LEU A 89 12.13 -5.28 11.50
N TYR A 90 11.21 -4.62 10.79
CA TYR A 90 11.26 -4.48 9.34
C TYR A 90 12.16 -3.30 8.92
N ARG A 91 13.42 -3.34 9.33
CA ARG A 91 14.45 -2.33 9.06
C ARG A 91 15.74 -3.02 8.62
N PRO A 92 16.61 -2.36 7.82
CA PRO A 92 17.82 -3.00 7.29
C PRO A 92 18.70 -3.65 8.36
N GLY A 93 18.86 -3.02 9.52
CA GLY A 93 19.65 -3.56 10.63
C GLY A 93 19.13 -4.89 11.19
N PRO A 94 17.93 -4.92 11.78
CA PRO A 94 17.33 -6.16 12.29
C PRO A 94 17.16 -7.27 11.25
N LEU A 95 16.90 -6.91 9.98
CA LEU A 95 16.82 -7.87 8.87
C LEU A 95 18.18 -8.52 8.58
N GLN A 96 19.26 -7.75 8.58
CA GLN A 96 20.62 -8.25 8.32
C GLN A 96 21.20 -9.05 9.49
N SER A 97 20.78 -8.78 10.73
CA SER A 97 21.30 -9.46 11.92
C SER A 97 20.64 -10.81 12.21
N GLY A 98 19.62 -11.21 11.45
CA GLY A 98 18.81 -12.41 11.72
C GLY A 98 17.79 -12.25 12.84
N MET A 99 17.70 -11.07 13.47
CA MET A 99 16.79 -10.78 14.58
C MET A 99 15.32 -10.94 14.17
N THR A 100 14.97 -10.49 12.98
CA THR A 100 13.60 -10.62 12.47
C THR A 100 13.23 -12.09 12.26
N GLU A 101 14.15 -12.91 11.75
CA GLU A 101 13.93 -14.34 11.57
C GLU A 101 13.81 -15.07 12.90
N GLU A 102 14.65 -14.74 13.88
CA GLU A 102 14.55 -15.28 15.23
C GLU A 102 13.19 -14.94 15.86
N TYR A 103 12.75 -13.69 15.76
CA TYR A 103 11.43 -13.27 16.25
C TYR A 103 10.30 -14.07 15.60
N VAL A 104 10.36 -14.26 14.28
CA VAL A 104 9.40 -15.09 13.54
C VAL A 104 9.41 -16.52 14.09
N ARG A 105 10.58 -17.15 14.23
CA ARG A 105 10.69 -18.54 14.71
C ARG A 105 10.16 -18.71 16.13
N ILE A 106 10.40 -17.75 17.02
CA ILE A 106 9.86 -17.79 18.39
C ILE A 106 8.35 -17.56 18.39
N LYS A 107 7.86 -16.56 17.64
CA LYS A 107 6.41 -16.35 17.44
C LYS A 107 5.77 -17.61 16.88
N GLN A 108 6.47 -18.29 15.96
CA GLN A 108 6.03 -19.52 15.33
C GLN A 108 6.22 -20.78 16.20
N GLY A 109 6.60 -20.63 17.47
CA GLY A 109 6.76 -21.74 18.40
C GLY A 109 7.82 -22.79 18.00
N ILE A 110 8.63 -22.48 16.97
CA ILE A 110 9.73 -23.32 16.50
C ILE A 110 10.87 -23.28 17.52
N VAL A 111 11.06 -22.11 18.14
CA VAL A 111 12.07 -21.85 19.16
C VAL A 111 11.37 -21.29 20.41
N LYS A 112 11.82 -21.69 21.60
CA LYS A 112 11.31 -21.10 22.84
C LYS A 112 12.01 -19.77 23.11
N PRO A 113 11.31 -18.75 23.65
CA PRO A 113 11.96 -17.54 24.16
C PRO A 113 13.07 -17.90 25.13
N HIS A 114 14.22 -17.26 24.98
CA HIS A 114 15.35 -17.38 25.90
C HIS A 114 15.57 -16.06 26.63
N TYR A 115 15.89 -16.14 27.92
CA TYR A 115 16.27 -15.00 28.75
C TYR A 115 17.57 -15.37 29.46
N GLU A 116 18.60 -14.53 29.30
CA GLU A 116 19.89 -14.71 29.97
C GLU A 116 19.75 -14.66 31.51
N HIS A 117 18.68 -14.00 32.00
CA HIS A 117 18.35 -13.96 33.42
C HIS A 117 16.84 -13.75 33.65
N PRO A 118 16.23 -14.33 34.71
CA PRO A 118 14.81 -14.15 35.03
C PRO A 118 14.38 -12.67 35.14
N LYS A 119 15.25 -11.80 35.66
CA LYS A 119 14.97 -10.36 35.77
C LYS A 119 14.87 -9.62 34.42
N MET A 120 15.25 -10.25 33.30
CA MET A 120 15.09 -9.67 31.97
C MET A 120 13.70 -9.95 31.38
N GLU A 121 12.98 -10.95 31.89
CA GLU A 121 11.66 -11.32 31.40
C GLU A 121 10.65 -10.15 31.41
N PRO A 122 10.54 -9.32 32.46
CA PRO A 122 9.63 -8.18 32.46
C PRO A 122 9.88 -7.19 31.31
N ALA A 123 11.15 -6.96 30.94
CA ALA A 123 11.52 -6.06 29.85
C ALA A 123 11.29 -6.69 28.46
N LEU A 124 11.48 -8.00 28.34
CA LEU A 124 11.58 -8.69 27.06
C LEU A 124 10.40 -9.62 26.74
N ARG A 125 9.43 -9.81 27.64
CA ARG A 125 8.27 -10.69 27.39
C ARG A 125 7.49 -10.32 26.13
N GLU A 126 7.27 -9.03 25.90
CA GLU A 126 6.50 -8.53 24.75
C GLU A 126 7.21 -8.80 23.41
N THR A 127 8.55 -8.85 23.45
CA THR A 127 9.40 -9.12 22.28
C THR A 127 10.01 -10.52 22.32
N ARG A 128 9.47 -11.39 23.17
CA ARG A 128 9.81 -12.82 23.25
C ARG A 128 11.29 -13.10 23.50
N GLY A 129 11.90 -12.34 24.40
CA GLY A 129 13.31 -12.50 24.78
C GLY A 129 14.28 -11.74 23.87
N ILE A 130 13.80 -11.15 22.78
CA ILE A 130 14.64 -10.38 21.85
C ILE A 130 14.67 -8.92 22.27
N ILE A 131 15.86 -8.33 22.38
CA ILE A 131 15.98 -6.89 22.60
C ILE A 131 15.67 -6.19 21.27
N VAL A 132 14.64 -5.33 21.25
CA VAL A 132 14.15 -4.60 20.06
C VAL A 132 14.09 -3.09 20.31
N TYR A 133 13.93 -2.68 21.56
CA TYR A 133 13.78 -1.28 21.93
C TYR A 133 14.87 -0.74 22.84
N GLN A 134 15.13 0.55 22.72
CA GLN A 134 16.02 1.29 23.62
C GLN A 134 15.52 1.24 25.07
N GLU A 135 14.21 1.35 25.25
CA GLU A 135 13.55 1.31 26.56
C GLU A 135 13.74 -0.04 27.25
N GLN A 136 13.91 -1.14 26.50
CA GLN A 136 14.22 -2.45 27.05
C GLN A 136 15.63 -2.52 27.62
N VAL A 137 16.61 -1.96 26.92
CA VAL A 137 17.99 -1.84 27.43
C VAL A 137 18.01 -1.03 28.72
N MET A 138 17.25 0.07 28.76
CA MET A 138 17.13 0.87 29.97
C MET A 138 16.54 0.07 31.12
N GLN A 139 15.44 -0.66 30.88
CA GLN A 139 14.80 -1.48 31.90
C GLN A 139 15.70 -2.63 32.38
N ILE A 140 16.38 -3.33 31.48
CA ILE A 140 17.35 -4.38 31.82
C ILE A 140 18.44 -3.82 32.73
N ALA A 141 19.04 -2.67 32.40
CA ALA A 141 20.08 -2.08 33.23
C ALA A 141 19.58 -1.72 34.64
N ARG A 142 18.32 -1.30 34.80
CA ARG A 142 17.74 -1.03 36.13
C ARG A 142 17.48 -2.31 36.89
N ASP A 143 16.76 -3.25 36.27
CA ASP A 143 16.24 -4.42 36.94
C ASP A 143 17.37 -5.42 37.25
N LEU A 144 18.36 -5.54 36.34
CA LEU A 144 19.50 -6.44 36.46
C LEU A 144 20.69 -5.81 37.20
N CYS A 145 21.01 -4.54 36.92
CA CYS A 145 22.27 -3.92 37.38
C CYS A 145 22.09 -2.82 38.43
N GLY A 146 20.84 -2.51 38.82
CA GLY A 146 20.55 -1.48 39.82
C GLY A 146 20.75 -0.03 39.33
N TYR A 147 20.73 0.21 38.02
CA TYR A 147 20.82 1.57 37.47
C TYR A 147 19.59 2.41 37.89
N THR A 148 19.81 3.70 38.09
CA THR A 148 18.72 4.69 38.10
C THR A 148 18.20 4.96 36.70
N MET A 149 17.03 5.61 36.59
CA MET A 149 16.48 6.07 35.30
C MET A 149 17.47 6.95 34.52
N GLY A 150 18.10 7.93 35.17
CA GLY A 150 19.07 8.82 34.53
C GLY A 150 20.33 8.10 34.03
N GLU A 151 20.83 7.13 34.80
CA GLU A 151 21.98 6.33 34.40
C GLU A 151 21.65 5.40 33.24
N SER A 152 20.46 4.80 33.24
CA SER A 152 20.02 3.94 32.14
C SER A 152 19.85 4.72 30.82
N ASP A 153 19.43 5.99 30.89
CA ASP A 153 19.42 6.87 29.71
C ASP A 153 20.84 7.26 29.27
N LYS A 154 21.77 7.47 30.20
CA LYS A 154 23.19 7.69 29.87
C LYS A 154 23.74 6.47 29.12
N LEU A 155 23.49 5.26 29.61
CA LEU A 155 23.88 4.00 28.95
C LEU A 155 23.37 3.96 27.50
N ARG A 156 22.05 4.16 27.30
CA ARG A 156 21.43 4.22 25.97
C ARG A 156 22.12 5.21 25.04
N LYS A 157 22.39 6.44 25.52
CA LYS A 157 23.06 7.51 24.74
C LYS A 157 24.48 7.14 24.35
N VAL A 158 25.25 6.57 25.29
CA VAL A 158 26.63 6.15 25.06
C VAL A 158 26.67 5.05 23.99
N MET A 159 25.79 4.06 24.09
CA MET A 159 25.73 2.96 23.13
C MET A 159 25.31 3.43 21.73
N GLY A 160 24.37 4.37 21.63
CA GLY A 160 23.98 4.96 20.35
C GLY A 160 25.10 5.76 19.66
N LYS A 161 25.98 6.40 20.43
CA LYS A 161 27.13 7.18 19.91
C LYS A 161 28.40 6.35 19.70
N LYS A 162 28.46 5.12 20.21
CA LYS A 162 29.63 4.22 20.13
C LYS A 162 30.93 4.87 20.63
N LEU A 163 30.88 5.60 21.76
CA LEU A 163 32.05 6.25 22.36
C LEU A 163 32.91 5.21 23.10
N PRO A 164 34.13 4.85 22.63
CA PRO A 164 34.87 3.70 23.18
C PRO A 164 35.18 3.82 24.67
N GLU A 165 35.71 4.96 25.12
CA GLU A 165 36.07 5.18 26.53
C GLU A 165 34.86 5.18 27.46
N GLU A 166 33.74 5.79 27.05
CA GLU A 166 32.53 5.81 27.87
C GLU A 166 31.82 4.44 27.84
N MET A 167 31.94 3.68 26.76
CA MET A 167 31.42 2.31 26.66
C MET A 167 32.11 1.39 27.67
N GLU A 168 33.42 1.50 27.84
CA GLU A 168 34.16 0.67 28.81
C GLU A 168 33.76 1.00 30.26
N LYS A 169 33.63 2.29 30.59
CA LYS A 169 33.08 2.71 31.90
C LYS A 169 31.67 2.19 32.13
N GLN A 170 30.85 2.11 31.08
CA GLN A 170 29.53 1.51 31.17
C GLN A 170 29.59 -0.01 31.33
N ARG A 171 30.55 -0.69 30.70
CA ARG A 171 30.76 -2.13 30.87
C ARG A 171 31.09 -2.46 32.32
N GLU A 172 32.12 -1.83 32.89
CA GLU A 172 32.54 -2.08 34.27
C GLU A 172 31.38 -1.91 35.24
N LYS A 173 30.62 -0.82 35.08
CA LYS A 173 29.45 -0.54 35.92
C LYS A 173 28.31 -1.55 35.70
N PHE A 174 28.03 -1.93 34.46
CA PHE A 174 26.98 -2.91 34.15
C PHE A 174 27.31 -4.27 34.75
N VAL A 175 28.54 -4.75 34.56
CA VAL A 175 29.02 -6.05 35.07
C VAL A 175 29.01 -6.05 36.59
N ALA A 176 29.62 -5.05 37.23
CA ALA A 176 29.63 -4.93 38.69
C ALA A 176 28.20 -4.86 39.27
N GLY A 177 27.30 -4.14 38.59
CA GLY A 177 25.89 -4.07 38.96
C GLY A 177 25.17 -5.41 38.80
N ALA A 178 25.39 -6.14 37.70
CA ALA A 178 24.76 -7.43 37.45
C ALA A 178 25.18 -8.48 38.49
N VAL A 179 26.48 -8.55 38.81
CA VAL A 179 27.03 -9.41 39.87
C VAL A 179 26.41 -9.05 41.21
N LYS A 180 26.46 -7.77 41.59
CA LYS A 180 26.00 -7.32 42.92
C LYS A 180 24.50 -7.41 43.12
N CYS A 181 23.71 -7.03 42.12
CA CYS A 181 22.26 -6.88 42.26
C CYS A 181 21.49 -8.13 41.86
N SER A 182 22.07 -9.00 41.04
CA SER A 182 21.36 -10.14 40.44
C SER A 182 22.11 -11.46 40.53
N ASP A 183 23.27 -11.51 41.20
CA ASP A 183 24.05 -12.73 41.40
C ASP A 183 24.43 -13.42 40.08
N MET A 184 24.61 -12.62 39.02
CA MET A 184 25.02 -13.09 37.70
C MET A 184 26.53 -13.29 37.69
N GLU A 185 27.00 -14.39 37.10
CA GLU A 185 28.42 -14.62 36.88
C GLU A 185 29.02 -13.49 36.03
N GLU A 186 30.21 -13.02 36.39
CA GLU A 186 30.91 -11.92 35.72
C GLU A 186 31.07 -12.17 34.21
N SER A 187 31.41 -13.41 33.83
CA SER A 187 31.58 -13.82 32.43
C SER A 187 30.27 -13.69 31.64
N HIS A 188 29.15 -14.14 32.20
CA HIS A 188 27.81 -14.01 31.61
C HIS A 188 27.37 -12.55 31.53
N ALA A 189 27.62 -11.75 32.58
CA ALA A 189 27.30 -10.33 32.58
C ALA A 189 28.07 -9.56 31.50
N SER A 190 29.34 -9.90 31.29
CA SER A 190 30.17 -9.30 30.23
C SER A 190 29.66 -9.68 28.84
N HIS A 191 29.30 -10.97 28.64
CA HIS A 191 28.72 -11.44 27.38
C HIS A 191 27.38 -10.77 27.07
N LEU A 192 26.50 -10.62 28.07
CA LEU A 192 25.23 -9.89 27.93
C LEU A 192 25.47 -8.42 27.55
N PHE A 193 26.48 -7.76 28.15
CA PHE A 193 26.82 -6.40 27.76
C PHE A 193 27.26 -6.31 26.30
N ASP A 194 28.03 -7.28 25.80
CA ASP A 194 28.44 -7.34 24.39
C ASP A 194 27.23 -7.50 23.45
N GLN A 195 26.28 -8.35 23.80
CA GLN A 195 25.02 -8.52 23.05
C GLN A 195 24.26 -7.19 23.00
N ILE A 196 24.10 -6.50 24.14
CA ILE A 196 23.42 -5.20 24.21
C ILE A 196 24.16 -4.14 23.39
N ALA A 197 25.50 -4.08 23.47
CA ALA A 197 26.32 -3.12 22.75
C ALA A 197 26.22 -3.33 21.23
N LYS A 198 26.23 -4.58 20.77
CA LYS A 198 26.02 -4.94 19.36
C LYS A 198 24.62 -4.53 18.90
N PHE A 199 23.61 -4.72 19.76
CA PHE A 199 22.23 -4.37 19.49
C PHE A 199 21.97 -2.87 19.42
N ALA A 200 22.65 -2.06 20.23
CA ALA A 200 22.36 -0.63 20.35
C ALA A 200 22.53 0.18 19.05
N GLY A 201 23.27 -0.35 18.06
CA GLY A 201 23.31 0.22 16.71
C GLY A 201 21.97 0.13 15.94
N TYR A 202 21.07 -0.74 16.37
CA TYR A 202 19.82 -1.06 15.68
C TYR A 202 18.56 -0.82 16.53
N GLY A 203 18.71 -0.65 17.84
CA GLY A 203 17.60 -0.47 18.77
C GLY A 203 16.69 0.71 18.42
N PHE A 204 15.39 0.44 18.45
CA PHE A 204 14.37 1.39 18.06
C PHE A 204 13.74 2.09 19.26
N ASN A 205 13.13 3.26 19.06
CA ASN A 205 12.39 3.94 20.12
C ASN A 205 10.98 3.34 20.22
N LYS A 206 10.64 2.72 21.35
CA LYS A 206 9.34 2.06 21.56
C LYS A 206 8.19 3.04 21.46
N SER A 207 8.30 4.20 22.11
CA SER A 207 7.24 5.22 22.13
C SER A 207 6.86 5.68 20.72
N HIS A 208 7.85 5.86 19.84
CA HIS A 208 7.61 6.19 18.43
C HIS A 208 6.92 5.04 17.67
N SER A 209 7.40 3.80 17.83
CA SER A 209 6.77 2.61 17.22
C SER A 209 5.30 2.48 17.64
N VAL A 210 5.01 2.60 18.94
CA VAL A 210 3.66 2.47 19.49
C VAL A 210 2.75 3.58 18.97
N ALA A 211 3.18 4.84 19.03
CA ALA A 211 2.37 5.97 18.59
C ALA A 211 2.02 5.91 17.10
N TYR A 212 2.97 5.54 16.24
CA TYR A 212 2.72 5.41 14.80
C TYR A 212 1.86 4.19 14.48
N THR A 213 2.08 3.08 15.18
CA THR A 213 1.26 1.87 15.02
C THR A 213 -0.17 2.10 15.46
N LEU A 214 -0.42 2.94 16.47
CA LEU A 214 -1.77 3.33 16.85
C LEU A 214 -2.52 3.95 15.67
N ILE A 215 -1.90 4.89 14.94
CA ILE A 215 -2.49 5.50 13.75
C ILE A 215 -2.81 4.42 12.69
N SER A 216 -1.86 3.52 12.44
CA SER A 216 -2.06 2.39 11.51
C SER A 216 -3.19 1.45 11.95
N TYR A 217 -3.33 1.20 13.25
CA TYR A 217 -4.38 0.37 13.81
C TYR A 217 -5.75 1.00 13.59
N LEU A 218 -5.88 2.32 13.78
CA LEU A 218 -7.11 3.05 13.50
C LEU A 218 -7.47 3.03 12.01
N CYS A 219 -6.48 3.14 11.12
CA CYS A 219 -6.70 2.94 9.68
C CYS A 219 -7.23 1.53 9.39
N MET A 220 -6.64 0.49 9.98
CA MET A 220 -7.10 -0.88 9.78
C MET A 220 -8.50 -1.10 10.36
N TYR A 221 -8.81 -0.52 11.52
CA TYR A 221 -10.15 -0.56 12.12
C TYR A 221 -11.19 0.03 11.16
N LEU A 222 -10.93 1.22 10.62
CA LEU A 222 -11.80 1.86 9.63
C LEU A 222 -11.90 1.01 8.35
N LYS A 223 -10.77 0.51 7.84
CA LYS A 223 -10.74 -0.35 6.65
C LYS A 223 -11.58 -1.63 6.82
N HIS A 224 -11.55 -2.24 8.00
CA HIS A 224 -12.28 -3.47 8.28
C HIS A 224 -13.78 -3.23 8.46
N TYR A 225 -14.16 -2.25 9.29
CA TYR A 225 -15.56 -2.04 9.67
C TYR A 225 -16.32 -1.07 8.76
N TYR A 226 -15.60 -0.19 8.05
CA TYR A 226 -16.14 0.84 7.16
C TYR A 226 -15.32 0.90 5.86
N PRO A 227 -15.24 -0.22 5.10
CA PRO A 227 -14.35 -0.31 3.95
C PRO A 227 -14.66 0.75 2.89
N ALA A 228 -15.94 1.00 2.58
CA ALA A 228 -16.32 1.98 1.57
C ALA A 228 -15.85 3.40 1.93
N GLU A 229 -16.01 3.79 3.19
CA GLU A 229 -15.57 5.07 3.74
C GLU A 229 -14.05 5.19 3.76
N PHE A 230 -13.36 4.14 4.20
CA PHE A 230 -11.90 4.10 4.22
C PHE A 230 -11.30 4.20 2.82
N PHE A 231 -11.84 3.47 1.84
CA PHE A 231 -11.33 3.48 0.46
C PHE A 231 -11.65 4.78 -0.26
N ALA A 232 -12.85 5.36 -0.05
CA ALA A 232 -13.18 6.68 -0.55
C ALA A 232 -12.20 7.74 -0.02
N ALA A 233 -11.94 7.73 1.29
CA ALA A 233 -10.97 8.64 1.91
C ALA A 233 -9.54 8.42 1.40
N SER A 234 -9.09 7.16 1.35
CA SER A 234 -7.74 6.80 0.89
C SER A 234 -7.49 7.24 -0.55
N LEU A 235 -8.40 6.93 -1.47
CA LEU A 235 -8.29 7.32 -2.89
C LEU A 235 -8.34 8.84 -3.10
N SER A 236 -8.88 9.59 -2.14
CA SER A 236 -8.94 11.05 -2.20
C SER A 236 -7.61 11.72 -1.81
N ILE A 237 -6.76 11.03 -1.03
CA ILE A 237 -5.53 11.59 -0.44
C ILE A 237 -4.26 11.01 -1.06
N VAL A 238 -4.27 9.73 -1.47
CA VAL A 238 -3.06 9.08 -2.00
C VAL A 238 -2.61 9.70 -3.33
N LYS A 239 -1.31 9.56 -3.60
CA LYS A 239 -0.72 9.96 -4.88
C LYS A 239 -1.15 9.03 -6.02
N GLU A 240 -1.03 9.52 -7.24
CA GLU A 240 -1.43 8.81 -8.47
C GLU A 240 -0.84 7.39 -8.59
N ASP A 241 0.43 7.21 -8.25
CA ASP A 241 1.15 5.94 -8.31
C ASP A 241 0.61 4.89 -7.31
N ALA A 242 -0.03 5.36 -6.24
CA ALA A 242 -0.64 4.52 -5.21
C ALA A 242 -2.12 4.21 -5.48
N LEU A 243 -2.77 4.82 -6.48
CA LEU A 243 -4.18 4.58 -6.75
C LEU A 243 -4.47 3.13 -7.15
N THR A 244 -3.76 2.59 -8.15
CA THR A 244 -4.04 1.24 -8.68
C THR A 244 -4.01 0.15 -7.60
N PRO A 245 -2.98 0.09 -6.72
CA PRO A 245 -2.98 -0.85 -5.59
C PRO A 245 -4.18 -0.69 -4.65
N ILE A 246 -4.58 0.54 -4.35
CA ILE A 246 -5.71 0.83 -3.44
C ILE A 246 -7.03 0.44 -4.09
N VAL A 247 -7.22 0.70 -5.39
CA VAL A 247 -8.42 0.26 -6.12
C VAL A 247 -8.53 -1.27 -6.13
N LYS A 248 -7.40 -1.97 -6.33
CA LYS A 248 -7.38 -3.43 -6.32
C LYS A 248 -7.77 -3.97 -4.94
N ASP A 249 -7.20 -3.39 -3.90
CA ASP A 249 -7.49 -3.74 -2.51
C ASP A 249 -8.95 -3.41 -2.13
N ALA A 250 -9.52 -2.31 -2.62
CA ALA A 250 -10.94 -2.01 -2.45
C ALA A 250 -11.84 -3.12 -3.03
N ALA A 251 -11.53 -3.60 -4.23
CA ALA A 251 -12.27 -4.69 -4.86
C ALA A 251 -12.17 -6.00 -4.06
N GLU A 252 -11.01 -6.29 -3.48
CA GLU A 252 -10.82 -7.44 -2.57
C GLU A 252 -11.65 -7.33 -1.27
N HIS A 253 -12.13 -6.12 -0.93
CA HIS A 253 -13.03 -5.84 0.20
C HIS A 253 -14.48 -5.57 -0.24
N GLY A 254 -14.87 -5.93 -1.47
CA GLY A 254 -16.23 -5.79 -1.97
C GLY A 254 -16.65 -4.35 -2.32
N VAL A 255 -15.68 -3.44 -2.48
CA VAL A 255 -15.89 -2.03 -2.82
C VAL A 255 -15.30 -1.74 -4.20
N TYR A 256 -16.15 -1.40 -5.17
CA TYR A 256 -15.73 -1.27 -6.57
C TYR A 256 -15.70 0.18 -7.03
N VAL A 257 -14.56 0.65 -7.51
CA VAL A 257 -14.46 1.97 -8.13
C VAL A 257 -15.11 1.92 -9.52
N VAL A 258 -16.02 2.87 -9.76
CA VAL A 258 -16.74 3.00 -11.03
C VAL A 258 -16.48 4.38 -11.64
N PRO A 259 -16.67 4.55 -12.97
CA PRO A 259 -16.62 5.87 -13.60
C PRO A 259 -17.58 6.87 -12.93
N PRO A 260 -17.37 8.18 -13.12
CA PRO A 260 -18.27 9.16 -12.54
C PRO A 260 -19.69 9.01 -13.10
N CYS A 261 -20.68 9.48 -12.35
CA CYS A 261 -22.05 9.69 -12.79
C CYS A 261 -22.43 11.15 -12.54
N VAL A 262 -23.00 11.86 -13.52
CA VAL A 262 -23.31 13.29 -13.34
C VAL A 262 -24.32 13.59 -12.23
N ASN A 263 -25.15 12.61 -11.87
CA ASN A 263 -26.13 12.73 -10.78
C ASN A 263 -25.60 12.28 -9.41
N ASN A 264 -24.51 11.51 -9.35
CA ASN A 264 -24.02 10.93 -8.09
C ASN A 264 -22.61 11.39 -7.71
N SER A 265 -21.73 11.65 -8.68
CA SER A 265 -20.35 12.08 -8.43
C SER A 265 -20.25 13.53 -7.97
N THR A 266 -19.21 13.82 -7.20
CA THR A 266 -18.76 15.17 -6.82
C THR A 266 -17.31 15.40 -7.28
N ASP A 267 -16.60 16.31 -6.62
CA ASP A 267 -15.14 16.45 -6.68
C ASP A 267 -14.40 15.48 -5.73
N THR A 268 -15.13 14.67 -4.96
CA THR A 268 -14.59 13.59 -4.13
C THR A 268 -15.17 12.23 -4.49
N PHE A 269 -14.63 11.15 -3.91
CA PHE A 269 -15.18 9.81 -4.11
C PHE A 269 -16.49 9.67 -3.34
N GLU A 270 -17.57 9.46 -4.07
CA GLU A 270 -18.91 9.28 -3.51
C GLU A 270 -19.27 7.81 -3.39
N ILE A 271 -19.90 7.45 -2.27
CA ILE A 271 -20.22 6.06 -1.96
C ILE A 271 -21.64 5.75 -2.43
N GLY A 272 -21.77 4.79 -3.32
CA GLY A 272 -23.04 4.28 -3.81
C GLY A 272 -23.23 2.79 -3.54
N TYR A 273 -24.35 2.28 -4.04
CA TYR A 273 -24.65 0.86 -4.10
C TYR A 273 -25.16 0.52 -5.50
N ASP A 274 -24.66 -0.56 -6.08
CA ASP A 274 -25.15 -1.06 -7.36
C ASP A 274 -26.12 -2.21 -7.11
N ASP A 275 -27.42 -1.92 -7.17
CA ASP A 275 -28.48 -2.90 -6.89
C ASP A 275 -28.46 -4.08 -7.87
N LYS A 276 -28.05 -3.86 -9.12
CA LYS A 276 -28.00 -4.91 -10.14
C LYS A 276 -26.93 -5.96 -9.84
N ARG A 277 -25.87 -5.57 -9.14
CA ARG A 277 -24.72 -6.44 -8.83
C ARG A 277 -24.49 -6.60 -7.32
N GLU A 278 -25.42 -6.14 -6.50
CA GLU A 278 -25.46 -6.27 -5.04
C GLU A 278 -24.15 -5.90 -4.33
N GLN A 279 -23.54 -4.76 -4.70
CA GLN A 279 -22.21 -4.38 -4.22
C GLN A 279 -22.04 -2.89 -3.96
N HIS A 280 -21.14 -2.55 -3.02
CA HIS A 280 -20.73 -1.17 -2.81
C HIS A 280 -19.89 -0.66 -3.97
N ILE A 281 -20.14 0.59 -4.34
CA ILE A 281 -19.40 1.27 -5.40
C ILE A 281 -18.86 2.61 -4.92
N LEU A 282 -17.73 3.01 -5.47
CA LEU A 282 -17.19 4.36 -5.31
C LEU A 282 -17.24 5.05 -6.66
N TYR A 283 -18.11 6.05 -6.80
CA TYR A 283 -18.13 6.88 -7.98
C TYR A 283 -16.85 7.72 -8.01
N ALA A 284 -16.10 7.61 -9.11
CA ALA A 284 -14.96 8.47 -9.32
C ALA A 284 -15.42 9.95 -9.34
N PRO A 285 -14.58 10.87 -8.84
CA PRO A 285 -14.84 12.30 -8.97
C PRO A 285 -14.93 12.76 -10.43
N LEU A 286 -15.75 13.78 -10.71
CA LEU A 286 -15.92 14.33 -12.06
C LEU A 286 -14.60 14.89 -12.62
N ASN A 287 -13.82 15.58 -11.78
CA ASN A 287 -12.51 16.15 -12.14
C ASN A 287 -11.40 15.10 -12.35
N ARG A 288 -11.66 13.80 -12.11
CA ARG A 288 -10.74 12.72 -12.51
C ARG A 288 -10.80 12.39 -14.00
N VAL A 289 -11.85 12.82 -14.70
CA VAL A 289 -11.96 12.67 -16.15
C VAL A 289 -11.09 13.73 -16.82
N LYS A 290 -10.18 13.31 -17.71
CA LYS A 290 -9.38 14.24 -18.52
C LYS A 290 -10.26 15.32 -19.15
N GLN A 291 -9.80 16.57 -19.10
CA GLN A 291 -10.49 17.76 -19.62
C GLN A 291 -11.73 18.21 -18.82
N VAL A 292 -12.07 17.55 -17.70
CA VAL A 292 -13.03 18.08 -16.73
C VAL A 292 -12.25 18.80 -15.63
N SER A 293 -12.35 20.12 -15.59
CA SER A 293 -11.64 20.93 -14.59
C SER A 293 -12.38 20.96 -13.24
N GLU A 294 -11.70 21.39 -12.18
CA GLU A 294 -12.32 21.67 -10.88
C GLU A 294 -13.43 22.72 -11.01
N LYS A 295 -13.20 23.80 -11.77
CA LYS A 295 -14.23 24.82 -12.05
C LYS A 295 -15.42 24.24 -12.82
N GLY A 296 -15.16 23.35 -13.78
CA GLY A 296 -16.20 22.63 -14.50
C GLY A 296 -17.03 21.74 -13.57
N THR A 297 -16.36 21.02 -12.66
CA THR A 297 -17.00 20.18 -11.64
C THR A 297 -17.85 21.01 -10.69
N ALA A 298 -17.30 22.10 -10.13
CA ALA A 298 -18.06 23.00 -9.25
C ALA A 298 -19.31 23.57 -9.93
N MET A 299 -19.21 23.92 -11.22
CA MET A 299 -20.37 24.38 -11.98
C MET A 299 -21.40 23.29 -12.24
N ILE A 300 -20.97 22.05 -12.54
CA ILE A 300 -21.90 20.90 -12.65
C ILE A 300 -22.67 20.71 -11.35
N LEU A 301 -21.98 20.74 -10.21
CA LEU A 301 -22.59 20.54 -8.88
C LEU A 301 -23.56 21.67 -8.52
N ARG A 302 -23.17 22.92 -8.76
CA ARG A 302 -24.03 24.09 -8.54
C ARG A 302 -25.30 24.02 -9.38
N VAL A 303 -25.17 23.78 -10.69
CA VAL A 303 -26.34 23.66 -11.58
C VAL A 303 -27.22 22.50 -11.15
N ARG A 304 -26.62 21.36 -10.78
CA ARG A 304 -27.38 20.19 -10.26
C ARG A 304 -28.20 20.56 -9.04
N GLU A 305 -27.67 21.37 -8.12
CA GLU A 305 -28.41 21.86 -6.95
C GLU A 305 -29.54 22.84 -7.35
N GLU A 306 -29.25 23.81 -8.22
CA GLU A 306 -30.22 24.83 -8.70
C GLU A 306 -31.43 24.20 -9.41
N ILE A 307 -31.25 23.08 -10.12
CA ILE A 307 -32.33 22.37 -10.83
C ILE A 307 -33.06 21.32 -9.98
N GLY A 308 -32.86 21.30 -8.66
CA GLY A 308 -33.56 20.38 -7.75
C GLY A 308 -32.86 19.04 -7.53
N GLY A 309 -31.55 18.98 -7.78
CA GLY A 309 -30.66 17.90 -7.34
C GLY A 309 -30.31 16.86 -8.40
N ARG A 310 -30.97 16.83 -9.56
CA ARG A 310 -30.71 15.82 -10.61
C ARG A 310 -30.95 16.34 -12.03
N PHE A 311 -30.08 15.93 -12.94
CA PHE A 311 -30.33 16.01 -14.38
C PHE A 311 -31.28 14.87 -14.80
N THR A 312 -32.21 15.16 -15.70
CA THR A 312 -33.24 14.22 -16.16
C THR A 312 -32.95 13.61 -17.53
N SER A 313 -32.14 14.29 -18.34
CA SER A 313 -31.68 13.79 -19.63
C SER A 313 -30.33 14.40 -19.99
N LYS A 314 -29.59 13.75 -20.88
CA LYS A 314 -28.36 14.34 -21.45
C LYS A 314 -28.60 15.69 -22.13
N LYS A 315 -29.76 15.86 -22.79
CA LYS A 315 -30.17 17.15 -23.35
C LYS A 315 -30.33 18.21 -22.26
N HIS A 316 -31.02 17.87 -21.17
CA HIS A 316 -31.17 18.75 -20.01
C HIS A 316 -29.81 19.14 -19.42
N PHE A 317 -28.86 18.20 -19.28
CA PHE A 317 -27.50 18.53 -18.83
C PHE A 317 -26.79 19.54 -19.74
N ILE A 318 -26.84 19.33 -21.06
CA ILE A 318 -26.16 20.19 -22.05
C ILE A 318 -26.78 21.59 -22.11
N GLU A 319 -28.11 21.70 -21.95
CA GLU A 319 -28.83 22.97 -21.95
C GLU A 319 -28.62 23.76 -20.65
N SER A 320 -28.47 23.08 -19.51
CA SER A 320 -28.31 23.72 -18.21
C SER A 320 -26.88 24.21 -17.92
N ILE A 321 -25.86 23.63 -18.55
CA ILE A 321 -24.45 23.97 -18.26
C ILE A 321 -23.84 24.85 -19.34
N GLU A 322 -23.33 26.02 -18.92
CA GLU A 322 -22.62 26.91 -19.83
C GLU A 322 -21.35 26.26 -20.41
N LYS A 323 -21.21 26.32 -21.74
CA LYS A 323 -20.10 25.70 -22.49
C LYS A 323 -18.70 26.15 -22.05
N ARG A 324 -18.57 27.33 -21.43
CA ARG A 324 -17.28 27.82 -20.91
C ARG A 324 -16.72 26.99 -19.75
N TYR A 325 -17.60 26.31 -19.00
CA TYR A 325 -17.22 25.51 -17.82
C TYR A 325 -17.16 24.01 -18.13
N CYS A 326 -18.07 23.52 -18.97
CA CYS A 326 -18.05 22.16 -19.49
C CYS A 326 -18.15 22.23 -21.03
N ASN A 327 -17.00 22.35 -21.68
CA ASN A 327 -16.94 22.46 -23.14
C ASN A 327 -17.30 21.13 -23.82
N LYS A 328 -17.47 21.15 -25.16
CA LYS A 328 -17.84 19.96 -25.93
C LYS A 328 -16.91 18.77 -25.69
N ARG A 329 -15.59 19.01 -25.57
CA ARG A 329 -14.61 17.95 -25.30
C ARG A 329 -14.77 17.34 -23.90
N ALA A 330 -15.04 18.15 -22.88
CA ALA A 330 -15.34 17.67 -21.54
C ALA A 330 -16.63 16.82 -21.51
N GLN A 331 -17.67 17.27 -22.22
CA GLN A 331 -18.93 16.53 -22.37
C GLN A 331 -18.72 15.20 -23.11
N ASP A 332 -17.94 15.19 -24.19
CA ASP A 332 -17.64 13.97 -24.95
C ASP A 332 -16.83 12.98 -24.11
N ASN A 333 -15.87 13.45 -23.32
CA ASN A 333 -15.12 12.61 -22.40
C ASN A 333 -16.00 12.03 -21.28
N LEU A 334 -16.88 12.83 -20.68
CA LEU A 334 -17.88 12.35 -19.71
C LEU A 334 -18.78 11.27 -20.32
N ASN A 335 -19.20 11.46 -21.57
CA ASN A 335 -20.00 10.47 -22.28
C ASN A 335 -19.22 9.17 -22.55
N ALA A 336 -17.97 9.27 -22.98
CA ALA A 336 -17.13 8.11 -23.30
C ALA A 336 -16.88 7.21 -22.07
N VAL A 337 -16.66 7.82 -20.90
CA VAL A 337 -16.45 7.05 -19.66
C VAL A 337 -17.73 6.48 -19.05
N GLY A 338 -18.90 6.95 -19.49
CA GLY A 338 -20.22 6.45 -19.06
C GLY A 338 -20.97 7.35 -18.08
N ALA A 339 -20.58 8.61 -17.92
CA ALA A 339 -21.13 9.49 -16.89
C ALA A 339 -22.60 9.89 -17.08
N PHE A 340 -23.14 9.70 -18.28
CA PHE A 340 -24.53 9.98 -18.61
C PHE A 340 -25.45 8.74 -18.57
N CYS A 341 -24.95 7.57 -18.13
CA CYS A 341 -25.74 6.34 -18.18
C CYS A 341 -27.07 6.38 -17.41
N ASP A 342 -27.16 7.20 -16.35
CA ASP A 342 -28.39 7.38 -15.57
C ASP A 342 -29.44 8.30 -16.27
N ILE A 343 -29.05 8.99 -17.34
CA ILE A 343 -29.87 10.04 -17.97
C ILE A 343 -29.89 9.96 -19.51
N ASP A 344 -29.45 8.85 -20.07
CA ASP A 344 -29.39 8.60 -21.51
C ASP A 344 -29.75 7.12 -21.74
N ASP A 345 -30.98 6.86 -22.22
CA ASP A 345 -31.52 5.50 -22.36
C ASP A 345 -30.73 4.65 -23.38
N GLU A 346 -30.05 5.31 -24.32
CA GLU A 346 -29.20 4.66 -25.32
C GLU A 346 -27.78 4.40 -24.79
N ALA A 347 -27.45 4.88 -23.58
CA ALA A 347 -26.12 4.74 -23.05
C ALA A 347 -25.82 3.30 -22.61
N ILE A 348 -24.68 2.82 -23.07
CA ILE A 348 -24.11 1.56 -22.64
C ILE A 348 -23.71 1.66 -21.16
N ASP A 349 -23.93 0.59 -20.37
CA ASP A 349 -23.55 0.47 -18.96
C ASP A 349 -22.09 0.96 -18.71
N PRO A 350 -21.80 1.72 -17.63
CA PRO A 350 -20.47 2.27 -17.37
C PRO A 350 -19.40 1.20 -17.15
N ARG A 351 -19.78 -0.06 -16.91
CA ARG A 351 -18.86 -1.19 -16.71
C ARG A 351 -18.82 -2.12 -17.91
N HIS A 352 -19.43 -1.75 -19.03
CA HIS A 352 -19.37 -2.52 -20.27
C HIS A 352 -17.94 -2.56 -20.84
N PRO A 353 -17.48 -3.71 -21.38
CA PRO A 353 -16.14 -3.85 -21.94
C PRO A 353 -15.75 -2.80 -22.98
N ASP A 354 -16.69 -2.34 -23.80
CA ASP A 354 -16.45 -1.35 -24.86
C ASP A 354 -15.97 0.01 -24.32
N ARG A 355 -16.26 0.34 -23.06
CA ARG A 355 -15.81 1.59 -22.43
C ARG A 355 -14.40 1.50 -21.85
N LEU A 356 -13.84 0.30 -21.69
CA LEU A 356 -12.59 0.10 -20.96
C LEU A 356 -11.39 0.83 -21.60
N LYS A 357 -11.38 0.94 -22.93
CA LYS A 357 -10.35 1.69 -23.65
C LYS A 357 -10.39 3.17 -23.27
N ASP A 358 -11.57 3.78 -23.40
CA ASP A 358 -11.78 5.19 -23.12
C ASP A 358 -11.57 5.49 -21.63
N GLN A 359 -12.02 4.61 -20.74
CA GLN A 359 -11.83 4.79 -19.31
C GLN A 359 -10.36 4.72 -18.89
N LYS A 360 -9.56 3.82 -19.47
CA LYS A 360 -8.11 3.80 -19.23
C LYS A 360 -7.43 5.06 -19.72
N GLU A 361 -7.85 5.58 -20.87
CA GLU A 361 -7.29 6.79 -21.43
C GLU A 361 -7.70 8.03 -20.62
N LEU A 362 -8.98 8.15 -20.27
CA LEU A 362 -9.59 9.35 -19.72
C LEU A 362 -9.59 9.39 -18.18
N ILE A 363 -9.48 8.25 -17.52
CA ILE A 363 -9.45 8.11 -16.05
C ILE A 363 -8.33 7.10 -15.66
N PRO A 364 -7.05 7.47 -15.88
CA PRO A 364 -5.94 6.56 -15.60
C PRO A 364 -5.89 6.15 -14.11
N ASN A 365 -5.28 5.00 -13.82
CA ASN A 365 -5.03 4.47 -12.48
C ASN A 365 -6.25 4.09 -11.61
N LEU A 366 -7.48 4.38 -12.05
CA LEU A 366 -8.72 4.03 -11.33
C LEU A 366 -9.43 2.79 -11.87
N MET A 367 -9.02 2.28 -13.03
CA MET A 367 -9.70 1.16 -13.70
C MET A 367 -8.86 -0.13 -13.66
N LEU A 368 -9.40 -1.18 -13.04
CA LEU A 368 -8.70 -2.45 -12.82
C LEU A 368 -8.61 -3.35 -14.07
N ASN A 369 -9.63 -3.30 -14.93
CA ASN A 369 -9.77 -4.30 -15.98
C ASN A 369 -8.76 -4.09 -17.11
N ASN A 370 -7.86 -5.06 -17.27
CA ASN A 370 -7.06 -5.20 -18.47
C ASN A 370 -7.90 -5.86 -19.56
N VAL A 371 -8.21 -5.10 -20.62
CA VAL A 371 -8.50 -5.71 -21.91
C VAL A 371 -7.19 -6.37 -22.36
N LYS A 372 -7.09 -7.70 -22.26
CA LYS A 372 -6.35 -8.43 -23.29
C LYS A 372 -7.03 -8.01 -24.58
N ALA A 373 -6.31 -7.38 -25.49
CA ALA A 373 -6.86 -7.08 -26.80
C ALA A 373 -7.37 -8.39 -27.41
N SER A 374 -8.67 -8.65 -27.31
CA SER A 374 -9.33 -9.62 -28.16
C SER A 374 -9.41 -8.95 -29.52
N ARG A 375 -8.26 -8.84 -30.19
CA ARG A 375 -8.29 -8.83 -31.65
C ARG A 375 -8.85 -10.19 -32.00
N TYR A 376 -10.15 -10.25 -32.29
CA TYR A 376 -10.67 -11.35 -33.06
C TYR A 376 -9.99 -11.23 -34.43
N ILE A 377 -8.86 -11.90 -34.58
CA ILE A 377 -8.27 -12.11 -35.88
C ILE A 377 -9.16 -13.18 -36.49
N ASP A 378 -9.98 -12.81 -37.47
CA ASP A 378 -10.63 -13.80 -38.29
C ASP A 378 -9.53 -14.54 -39.07
N LEU A 379 -9.11 -15.67 -38.50
CA LEU A 379 -8.09 -16.55 -39.07
C LEU A 379 -8.47 -17.03 -40.47
N LYS A 380 -9.77 -17.00 -40.82
CA LYS A 380 -10.25 -17.34 -42.14
C LYS A 380 -9.89 -16.26 -43.14
N THR A 381 -10.18 -14.98 -42.83
CA THR A 381 -9.82 -13.84 -43.69
C THR A 381 -8.30 -13.70 -43.82
N VAL A 382 -7.55 -13.87 -42.72
CA VAL A 382 -6.09 -13.82 -42.76
C VAL A 382 -5.49 -14.97 -43.57
N LYS A 383 -6.04 -16.19 -43.47
CA LYS A 383 -5.61 -17.31 -44.34
C LYS A 383 -5.93 -17.03 -45.80
N GLU A 384 -7.10 -16.48 -46.11
CA GLU A 384 -7.49 -16.14 -47.47
C GLU A 384 -6.55 -15.07 -48.08
N GLU A 385 -6.19 -14.03 -47.31
CA GLU A 385 -5.21 -13.03 -47.73
C GLU A 385 -3.80 -13.60 -47.90
N ILE A 386 -3.32 -14.44 -46.98
CA ILE A 386 -2.02 -15.10 -47.09
C ILE A 386 -1.96 -16.00 -48.33
N VAL A 387 -3.02 -16.76 -48.61
CA VAL A 387 -3.10 -17.60 -49.82
C VAL A 387 -3.11 -16.73 -51.08
N LYS A 388 -3.80 -15.60 -51.06
CA LYS A 388 -3.84 -14.66 -52.18
C LYS A 388 -2.45 -14.05 -52.45
N LEU A 389 -1.80 -13.53 -51.42
CA LEU A 389 -0.43 -12.98 -51.48
C LEU A 389 0.59 -14.05 -51.92
N SER A 390 0.47 -15.29 -51.43
CA SER A 390 1.37 -16.38 -51.85
C SER A 390 1.19 -16.73 -53.33
N LYS A 391 -0.03 -16.64 -53.86
CA LYS A 391 -0.31 -16.87 -55.29
C LYS A 391 0.21 -15.71 -56.15
N GLU A 392 0.05 -14.48 -55.68
CA GLU A 392 0.59 -13.28 -56.34
C GLU A 392 2.13 -13.34 -56.41
N ILE A 393 2.80 -13.69 -55.31
CA ILE A 393 4.26 -13.88 -55.27
C ILE A 393 4.70 -15.03 -56.19
N GLN A 394 3.96 -16.14 -56.24
CA GLN A 394 4.27 -17.24 -57.18
C GLN A 394 4.10 -16.81 -58.64
N ALA A 395 3.07 -16.03 -58.95
CA ALA A 395 2.84 -15.51 -60.31
C ALA A 395 3.91 -14.49 -60.73
N GLU A 396 4.39 -13.65 -59.81
CA GLU A 396 5.53 -12.75 -60.04
C GLU A 396 6.86 -13.52 -60.19
N ALA A 397 7.02 -14.65 -59.50
CA ALA A 397 8.20 -15.49 -59.60
C ALA A 397 8.26 -16.27 -60.93
N THR A 398 7.12 -16.71 -61.48
CA THR A 398 7.05 -17.34 -62.80
C THR A 398 7.25 -16.33 -63.93
N THR A 399 6.68 -15.13 -63.83
CA THR A 399 6.91 -14.06 -64.83
C THR A 399 8.36 -13.54 -64.85
N LYS A 400 9.08 -13.60 -63.73
CA LYS A 400 10.54 -13.30 -63.69
C LYS A 400 11.44 -14.42 -64.20
N LYS A 401 11.00 -15.69 -64.20
CA LYS A 401 11.78 -16.82 -64.73
C LYS A 401 11.76 -16.91 -66.26
N ASP A 402 10.71 -16.40 -66.90
CA ASP A 402 10.58 -16.41 -68.37
C ASP A 402 11.27 -15.20 -69.06
N SER A 403 11.95 -14.32 -68.30
CA SER A 403 12.49 -13.05 -68.80
C SER A 403 14.00 -12.82 -68.61
N GLN A 404 14.82 -13.87 -68.41
CA GLN A 404 16.29 -13.72 -68.43
C GLN A 404 16.99 -14.74 -69.36
N PRO A 405 17.69 -14.29 -70.42
CA PRO A 405 18.54 -15.15 -71.23
C PRO A 405 19.89 -15.44 -70.56
N VAL A 406 20.33 -16.69 -70.70
CA VAL A 406 21.61 -17.24 -70.25
C VAL A 406 22.77 -16.55 -70.98
N SER A 407 23.74 -16.01 -70.23
CA SER A 407 25.02 -15.52 -70.76
C SER A 407 26.14 -15.77 -69.77
N HIS A 408 27.16 -16.48 -70.24
CA HIS A 408 28.35 -16.98 -69.55
C HIS A 408 29.15 -15.91 -68.78
N ARG A 409 29.71 -16.31 -67.63
CA ARG A 409 31.17 -16.28 -67.40
C ARG A 409 31.59 -17.08 -66.17
N SER A 410 32.39 -18.11 -66.44
CA SER A 410 33.25 -18.83 -65.51
C SER A 410 34.39 -17.93 -65.06
N SER A 411 34.73 -17.93 -63.76
CA SER A 411 36.13 -17.91 -63.27
C SER A 411 36.22 -17.77 -61.74
N LEU A 412 37.06 -18.65 -61.16
CA LEU A 412 37.76 -18.62 -59.87
C LEU A 412 36.99 -19.03 -58.58
N ILE A 413 37.28 -20.24 -58.02
CA ILE A 413 38.29 -20.55 -56.97
C ILE A 413 37.72 -20.19 -55.57
N MET A 414 37.65 -21.01 -54.51
CA MET A 414 38.37 -22.22 -54.06
C MET A 414 37.53 -22.91 -52.96
N ALA A 415 37.63 -24.23 -52.82
CA ALA A 415 37.10 -24.98 -51.68
C ALA A 415 38.10 -25.00 -50.51
N PRO A 416 37.66 -25.03 -49.24
CA PRO A 416 38.45 -25.53 -48.12
C PRO A 416 38.08 -26.99 -47.80
N ASP A 417 39.13 -27.79 -47.62
CA ASP A 417 39.17 -29.21 -47.23
C ASP A 417 38.74 -29.43 -45.75
N PRO A 418 38.09 -30.55 -45.37
CA PRO A 418 37.73 -30.84 -43.99
C PRO A 418 38.71 -31.81 -43.28
N SER A 419 39.08 -31.43 -42.04
CA SER A 419 39.63 -32.23 -40.92
C SER A 419 41.16 -32.44 -40.77
N LEU A 420 41.75 -31.67 -39.83
CA LEU A 420 42.68 -32.12 -38.77
C LEU A 420 42.78 -31.05 -37.67
#